data_AF-A0A9E2RVU9-F1
#
_entry.id   AF-A0A9E2RVU9-F1
#
_cell.length_a   1.000
_cell.length_b   1.000
_cell.length_c   1.000
_cell.angle_alpha   90.00
_cell.angle_beta   90.00
_cell.angle_gamma   90.00
#
_symmetry.space_group_name_H-M   'P 1'
#
loop_
_entity.id
_entity.type
_entity.pdbx_description
1 polymer ?
#
loop_
_entity_poly.entity_id
_entity_poly.type
_entity_poly.pdbx_seq_one_letter_code
_entity_poly.pdbx_strand_id
1 'polypeptide(L)'
;ETGGALSIAGIDARVVRVMDLKTPGSGESARNLYINLAVLHAQDQVKFVICDRADYEWSKRKLEEFRLSERCRVLFSPSHTQLEVRALAEWVLADRLPVRLQVQLHKYIWGNVPGR
;
A
#
# COMPACT_ATOMS: atom_id res chain seq x y z
N GLU A 1 0.98 11.09 5.18
CA GLU A 1 1.17 9.62 5.08
C GLU A 1 1.13 9.03 6.47
N THR A 2 0.62 7.81 6.64
CA THR A 2 0.52 7.14 7.95
C THR A 2 0.70 5.63 7.81
N GLY A 3 1.27 5.01 8.85
CA GLY A 3 1.44 3.56 8.93
C GLY A 3 0.16 2.77 9.28
N GLY A 4 -0.97 3.46 9.51
CA GLY A 4 -2.27 2.81 9.73
C GLY A 4 -2.48 2.18 11.11
N ALA A 5 -1.56 2.38 12.06
CA ALA A 5 -1.63 1.79 13.41
C ALA A 5 -2.46 2.59 14.42
N LEU A 6 -2.76 3.86 14.12
CA LEU A 6 -3.59 4.74 14.94
C LEU A 6 -4.82 5.16 14.15
N SER A 7 -5.87 5.57 14.86
CA SER A 7 -7.11 6.04 14.23
C SER A 7 -6.83 7.23 13.32
N ILE A 8 -7.43 7.22 12.12
CA ILE A 8 -7.42 8.34 11.18
C ILE A 8 -8.79 9.05 11.10
N ALA A 9 -9.69 8.76 12.04
CA ALA A 9 -10.97 9.42 12.16
C ALA A 9 -10.80 10.89 12.59
N GLY A 10 -11.65 11.78 12.07
CA GLY A 10 -11.63 13.20 12.42
C GLY A 10 -10.50 14.03 11.79
N ILE A 11 -9.69 13.43 10.91
CA ILE A 11 -8.77 14.20 10.06
C ILE A 11 -9.59 15.11 9.14
N ASP A 12 -9.14 16.36 8.98
CA ASP A 12 -9.75 17.35 8.07
C ASP A 12 -9.95 16.76 6.66
N ALA A 13 -11.16 16.85 6.13
CA ALA A 13 -11.56 16.23 4.86
C ALA A 13 -10.79 16.76 3.64
N ARG A 14 -10.11 17.91 3.75
CA ARG A 14 -9.25 18.45 2.68
C ARG A 14 -7.91 17.71 2.58
N VAL A 15 -7.52 16.96 3.62
CA VAL A 15 -6.29 16.17 3.61
C VAL A 15 -6.50 14.91 2.77
N VAL A 16 -5.60 14.70 1.80
CA VAL A 16 -5.49 13.42 1.10
C VAL A 16 -4.58 12.50 1.89
N ARG A 17 -5.14 11.39 2.37
CA ARG A 17 -4.43 10.42 3.20
C ARG A 17 -3.85 9.33 2.32
N VAL A 18 -2.58 9.02 2.57
CA VAL A 18 -1.95 7.79 2.08
C VAL A 18 -1.69 6.93 3.31
N MET A 19 -2.41 5.80 3.40
CA MET A 19 -2.31 4.86 4.51
C MET A 19 -1.62 3.59 4.02
N ASP A 20 -0.56 3.20 4.71
CA ASP A 20 0.05 1.89 4.51
C ASP A 20 -0.83 0.81 5.14
N LEU A 21 -1.13 -0.25 4.39
CA LEU A 21 -1.57 -1.52 4.96
C LEU A 21 -0.37 -2.45 5.01
N LYS A 22 0.11 -2.72 6.23
CA LYS A 22 1.36 -3.45 6.47
C LYS A 22 1.19 -4.92 6.13
N THR A 23 1.98 -5.40 5.17
CA THR A 23 1.98 -6.80 4.75
C THR A 23 2.68 -7.69 5.79
N PRO A 24 2.44 -9.02 5.82
CA PRO A 24 3.14 -9.93 6.71
C PRO A 24 4.67 -9.83 6.65
N GLY A 25 5.25 -9.72 5.45
CA GLY A 25 6.68 -9.59 5.23
C GLY A 25 7.32 -8.32 5.82
N SER A 26 6.52 -7.33 6.22
CA SER A 26 7.00 -6.15 6.94
C SER A 26 7.27 -6.40 8.43
N GLY A 27 6.76 -7.50 9.01
CA GLY A 27 6.80 -7.76 10.45
C GLY A 27 5.79 -6.94 11.27
N GLU A 28 5.10 -5.97 10.67
CA GLU A 28 4.25 -5.00 11.36
C GLU A 28 2.75 -5.20 11.08
N SER A 29 2.36 -6.28 10.39
CA SER A 29 0.96 -6.53 9.97
C SER A 29 -0.03 -6.63 11.13
N ALA A 30 0.43 -7.06 12.30
CA ALA A 30 -0.37 -7.12 13.53
C ALA A 30 -0.79 -5.73 14.05
N ARG A 31 -0.11 -4.66 13.60
CA ARG A 31 -0.42 -3.28 14.00
C ARG A 31 -1.45 -2.61 13.09
N ASN A 32 -1.88 -3.27 12.02
CA ASN A 32 -2.91 -2.71 11.14
C ASN A 32 -4.21 -2.50 11.91
N LEU A 33 -4.68 -1.26 11.98
CA LEU A 33 -5.97 -0.93 12.56
C LEU A 33 -7.03 -0.88 11.45
N TYR A 34 -7.64 -2.02 11.13
CA TYR A 34 -8.55 -2.17 9.97
C TYR A 34 -9.79 -1.28 10.02
N ILE A 35 -10.22 -0.81 11.19
CA ILE A 35 -11.34 0.15 11.29
C ILE A 35 -11.05 1.45 10.52
N ASN A 36 -9.77 1.79 10.31
CA ASN A 36 -9.38 2.92 9.48
C ASN A 36 -9.86 2.81 8.02
N LEU A 37 -10.02 1.59 7.49
CA LEU A 37 -10.47 1.39 6.11
C LEU A 37 -11.91 1.89 5.89
N ALA A 38 -12.72 1.94 6.94
CA ALA A 38 -14.10 2.41 6.87
C ALA A 38 -14.24 3.94 6.74
N VAL A 39 -13.22 4.70 7.14
CA VAL A 39 -13.23 6.17 7.16
C VAL A 39 -12.41 6.81 6.02
N LEU A 40 -11.94 5.98 5.08
CA LEU A 40 -11.30 6.45 3.85
C LEU A 40 -12.34 6.99 2.87
N HIS A 41 -11.94 7.98 2.08
CA HIS A 41 -12.72 8.62 1.03
C HIS A 41 -12.07 8.37 -0.34
N ALA A 42 -12.79 8.67 -1.42
CA ALA A 42 -12.36 8.40 -2.79
C ALA A 42 -11.02 9.03 -3.19
N GLN A 43 -10.67 10.18 -2.58
CA GLN A 43 -9.41 10.88 -2.85
C GLN A 43 -8.20 10.25 -2.15
N ASP A 44 -8.43 9.44 -1.10
CA ASP A 44 -7.36 8.80 -0.34
C ASP A 44 -6.76 7.63 -1.08
N GLN A 45 -5.68 7.08 -0.49
CA GLN A 45 -4.94 5.99 -1.07
C GLN A 45 -4.58 4.96 -0.01
N VAL A 46 -4.75 3.69 -0.32
CA VAL A 46 -4.19 2.58 0.45
C VAL A 46 -2.96 2.06 -0.29
N LYS A 47 -1.84 1.98 0.42
CA LYS A 47 -0.56 1.52 -0.13
C LYS A 47 -0.14 0.21 0.52
N PHE A 48 0.25 -0.75 -0.30
CA PHE A 48 0.89 -1.99 0.11
C PHE A 48 2.36 -1.92 -0.30
N VAL A 49 3.27 -2.06 0.66
CA VAL A 49 4.68 -2.30 0.36
C VAL A 49 4.89 -3.81 0.37
N ILE A 50 5.13 -4.40 -0.79
CA ILE A 50 5.14 -5.85 -1.02
C ILE A 50 6.59 -6.34 -1.03
N CYS A 51 6.91 -7.24 -0.10
CA CYS A 51 8.26 -7.77 0.05
C CYS A 51 8.53 -8.99 -0.85
N ASP A 52 7.50 -9.81 -1.13
CA ASP A 52 7.62 -11.06 -1.85
C ASP A 52 6.28 -11.51 -2.47
N ARG A 53 6.24 -12.75 -3.00
CA ARG A 53 5.00 -13.32 -3.58
C ARG A 53 3.92 -13.61 -2.54
N ALA A 54 4.28 -13.97 -1.31
CA ALA A 54 3.31 -14.25 -0.26
C ALA A 54 2.58 -12.97 0.17
N ASP A 55 3.32 -11.86 0.29
CA ASP A 55 2.78 -10.53 0.51
C ASP A 55 1.86 -10.09 -0.64
N TYR A 56 2.22 -10.39 -1.88
CA TYR A 56 1.38 -10.07 -3.04
C TYR A 56 0.03 -10.79 -2.97
N GLU A 57 0.02 -12.12 -2.73
CA GLU A 57 -1.24 -12.87 -2.61
C GLU A 57 -2.04 -12.44 -1.39
N TRP A 58 -1.38 -12.11 -0.28
CA TRP A 58 -2.04 -11.53 0.90
C TRP A 58 -2.69 -10.18 0.58
N SER A 59 -1.99 -9.32 -0.16
CA SER A 59 -2.47 -7.99 -0.56
C SER A 59 -3.67 -8.08 -1.49
N LYS A 60 -3.67 -9.04 -2.43
CA LYS A 60 -4.83 -9.38 -3.28
C LYS A 60 -6.05 -9.77 -2.46
N ARG A 61 -5.89 -10.71 -1.52
CA ARG A 61 -7.00 -11.12 -0.65
C ARG A 61 -7.56 -9.94 0.14
N LYS A 62 -6.72 -9.05 0.65
CA LYS A 62 -7.15 -7.87 1.41
C LYS A 62 -7.82 -6.81 0.52
N LEU A 63 -7.33 -6.63 -0.71
CA LEU A 63 -7.96 -5.79 -1.73
C LEU A 63 -9.41 -6.22 -1.97
N GLU A 64 -9.65 -7.52 -2.15
CA GLU A 64 -10.97 -8.11 -2.36
C GLU A 64 -11.84 -8.07 -1.09
N GLU A 65 -11.32 -8.56 0.04
CA GLU A 65 -12.00 -8.64 1.33
C GLU A 65 -12.62 -7.30 1.76
N PHE A 66 -11.88 -6.21 1.56
CA PHE A 66 -12.33 -4.86 1.93
C PHE A 66 -12.87 -4.04 0.77
N ARG A 67 -12.92 -4.61 -0.44
CA ARG A 67 -13.33 -3.93 -1.68
C ARG A 67 -12.63 -2.58 -1.86
N LEU A 68 -11.31 -2.57 -1.66
CA LEU A 68 -10.56 -1.31 -1.53
C LEU A 68 -10.58 -0.47 -2.81
N SER A 69 -10.57 -1.12 -3.98
CA SER A 69 -10.64 -0.45 -5.29
C SER A 69 -11.98 0.25 -5.55
N GLU A 70 -13.05 -0.18 -4.90
CA GLU A 70 -14.36 0.50 -4.97
C GLU A 70 -14.41 1.73 -4.06
N ARG A 71 -13.50 1.83 -3.07
CA ARG A 71 -13.48 2.88 -2.06
C ARG A 71 -12.51 4.00 -2.39
N CYS A 72 -11.31 3.65 -2.83
CA CYS A 72 -10.21 4.60 -3.03
C CYS A 72 -9.14 4.01 -3.95
N ARG A 73 -8.10 4.79 -4.26
CA ARG A 73 -7.00 4.31 -5.09
C ARG A 73 -6.11 3.35 -4.29
N VAL A 74 -5.81 2.19 -4.86
CA VAL A 74 -4.89 1.21 -4.26
C VAL A 74 -3.54 1.26 -4.96
N LEU A 75 -2.47 1.34 -4.18
CA LEU A 75 -1.09 1.38 -4.64
C LEU A 75 -0.37 0.11 -4.22
N PHE A 76 0.20 -0.61 -5.19
CA PHE A 76 1.13 -1.70 -4.92
C PHE A 76 2.55 -1.17 -5.18
N SER A 77 3.39 -1.20 -4.16
CA SER A 77 4.77 -0.75 -4.22
C SER A 77 5.69 -1.92 -3.89
N PRO A 78 6.73 -2.19 -4.69
CA PRO A 78 7.71 -3.20 -4.33
C PRO A 78 8.59 -2.66 -3.19
N SER A 79 8.96 -3.52 -2.25
CA SER A 79 10.06 -3.23 -1.33
C SER A 79 11.35 -3.16 -2.12
N HIS A 80 11.99 -1.98 -2.12
CA HIS A 80 13.11 -1.66 -3.01
C HIS A 80 14.28 -2.65 -3.01
N THR A 81 14.54 -3.31 -1.88
CA THR A 81 15.68 -4.24 -1.74
C THR A 81 15.27 -5.70 -1.80
N GLN A 82 13.97 -6.02 -1.84
CA GLN A 82 13.46 -7.38 -1.71
C GLN A 82 12.68 -7.86 -2.94
N LEU A 83 12.02 -6.94 -3.66
CA LEU A 83 11.20 -7.28 -4.82
C LEU A 83 11.54 -6.39 -6.02
N GLU A 84 11.89 -7.04 -7.13
CA GLU A 84 12.08 -6.36 -8.40
C GLU A 84 10.76 -5.74 -8.90
N VAL A 85 10.83 -4.49 -9.36
CA VAL A 85 9.66 -3.76 -9.87
C VAL A 85 9.01 -4.51 -11.03
N ARG A 86 9.83 -5.09 -11.92
CA ARG A 86 9.34 -5.88 -13.06
C ARG A 86 8.49 -7.05 -12.59
N ALA A 87 8.96 -7.81 -11.59
CA ALA A 87 8.23 -8.97 -11.09
C ALA A 87 6.85 -8.56 -10.56
N LEU A 88 6.78 -7.49 -9.76
CA LEU A 88 5.48 -7.00 -9.27
C LEU A 88 4.58 -6.51 -10.40
N ALA A 89 5.13 -5.84 -11.41
CA ALA A 89 4.37 -5.38 -12.57
C ALA A 89 3.77 -6.57 -13.36
N GLU A 90 4.57 -7.61 -13.61
CA GLU A 90 4.13 -8.82 -14.31
C GLU A 90 3.02 -9.53 -13.54
N TRP A 91 3.11 -9.61 -12.21
CA TRP A 91 2.07 -10.21 -11.38
C TRP A 91 0.76 -9.43 -11.46
N VAL A 92 0.81 -8.11 -11.29
CA VAL A 92 -0.37 -7.23 -11.39
C VAL A 92 -1.04 -7.34 -12.76
N LEU A 93 -0.24 -7.41 -13.84
CA LEU A 93 -0.75 -7.56 -15.21
C LEU A 93 -1.39 -8.94 -15.43
N ALA A 94 -0.75 -10.01 -14.97
CA ALA A 94 -1.25 -11.37 -15.10
C ALA A 94 -2.62 -11.54 -14.42
N ASP A 95 -2.78 -10.97 -13.23
CA ASP A 95 -4.03 -11.03 -12.46
C ASP A 95 -5.03 -9.92 -12.81
N ARG A 96 -4.66 -8.98 -13.68
CA ARG A 96 -5.47 -7.83 -14.10
C ARG A 96 -6.04 -7.04 -12.91
N LEU A 97 -5.24 -6.84 -11.87
CA LEU A 97 -5.70 -6.18 -10.65
C LEU A 97 -5.99 -4.69 -10.89
N PRO A 98 -7.07 -4.14 -10.29
CA PRO A 98 -7.42 -2.72 -10.37
C PRO A 98 -6.57 -1.88 -9.40
N VAL A 99 -5.24 -1.97 -9.52
CA VAL A 99 -4.27 -1.26 -8.66
C VAL A 99 -3.29 -0.44 -9.50
N ARG A 100 -2.65 0.53 -8.87
CA ARG A 100 -1.53 1.28 -9.47
C ARG A 100 -0.21 0.75 -8.92
N LEU A 101 0.69 0.36 -9.82
CA LEU A 101 2.09 0.14 -9.45
C LEU A 101 2.75 1.48 -9.12
N GLN A 102 3.32 1.61 -7.93
CA GLN A 102 4.05 2.81 -7.49
C GLN A 102 5.46 2.40 -7.05
N VAL A 103 6.48 3.03 -7.62
CA VAL A 103 7.87 2.85 -7.14
C VAL A 103 8.24 3.92 -6.13
N GLN A 104 9.12 3.58 -5.19
CA GLN A 104 9.73 4.54 -4.28
C GLN A 104 10.78 5.37 -5.04
N LEU A 105 10.33 6.33 -5.84
CA LEU A 105 11.19 7.09 -6.78
C LEU A 105 12.41 7.72 -6.10
N HIS A 106 12.27 8.21 -4.86
CA HIS A 106 13.38 8.76 -4.10
C HIS A 106 14.55 7.77 -3.94
N LYS A 107 14.29 6.46 -3.85
CA LYS A 107 15.34 5.45 -3.76
C LYS A 107 16.12 5.27 -5.06
N TYR A 108 15.49 5.55 -6.21
CA TYR A 108 16.17 5.56 -7.50
C TYR A 108 16.98 6.85 -7.73
N ILE A 109 16.48 7.98 -7.23
CA ILE A 109 17.14 9.28 -7.44
C ILE A 109 18.26 9.51 -6.42
N TRP A 110 17.98 9.25 -5.13
CA TRP A 110 18.86 9.60 -4.02
C TRP A 110 19.27 8.41 -3.15
N GLY A 111 18.77 7.20 -3.41
CA GLY A 111 19.03 6.03 -2.57
C GLY A 111 18.32 6.12 -1.20
N ASN A 112 18.93 5.53 -0.16
CA ASN A 112 18.39 5.54 1.21
C ASN A 112 18.97 6.69 2.05
N VAL A 113 19.12 7.89 1.47
CA VAL A 113 19.66 9.07 2.16
C VAL A 113 18.55 9.78 2.93
N PRO A 114 18.63 9.90 4.27
CA PRO A 114 17.62 10.62 5.04
C PRO A 114 17.52 12.10 4.65
N GLY A 115 16.29 12.61 4.53
CA GLY A 115 16.03 14.03 4.24
C GLY A 115 16.25 14.45 2.77
N ARG A 116 16.31 13.51 1.84
CA ARG A 116 16.47 13.74 0.40
C ARG A 116 15.38 13.05 -0.42
#